data_AF-A0A527MG05-F1
#
_entry.id   AF-A0A527MG05-F1
#
_cell.length_a   1.000
_cell.length_b   1.000
_cell.length_c   1.000
_cell.angle_alpha   90.00
_cell.angle_beta   90.00
_cell.angle_gamma   90.00
#
_symmetry.space_group_name_H-M   'P 1'
#
loop_
_entity.id
_entity.type
_entity.pdbx_description
1 polymer ?
#
loop_
_entity_poly.entity_id
_entity_poly.type
_entity_poly.pdbx_seq_one_letter_code
_entity_poly.pdbx_strand_id
1 'polypeptide(L)'
;VLEFIRYRFQEVRITIDDGEPVEARMALVAVANGKFFGGGMMIAPDADLSDGQFDVVILRAAGKLGLIRDIRLLYGGRHRNHPAITILRGRKVLVEPLGDVEKNGALVDIDGESPGRIPATFEILPGALTLRC
;
A
#
# COMPACT_ATOMS: atom_id res chain seq x y z
N VAL A 1 -12.40 15.01 7.97
CA VAL A 1 -13.80 14.58 7.69
C VAL A 1 -14.21 14.85 6.24
N LEU A 2 -14.06 16.08 5.72
CA LEU A 2 -14.37 16.44 4.33
C LEU A 2 -13.58 15.65 3.26
N GLU A 3 -12.27 15.48 3.46
CA GLU A 3 -11.40 14.64 2.59
C GLU A 3 -11.93 13.21 2.43
N PHE A 4 -12.42 12.61 3.51
CA PHE A 4 -12.97 11.25 3.50
C PHE A 4 -14.30 11.13 2.73
N ILE A 5 -15.06 12.23 2.63
CA ILE A 5 -16.27 12.29 1.80
C ILE A 5 -15.91 12.32 0.32
N ARG A 6 -14.78 12.95 -0.06
CA ARG A 6 -14.29 12.98 -1.44
C ARG A 6 -13.51 11.72 -1.82
N TYR A 7 -13.03 10.96 -0.83
CA TYR A 7 -12.33 9.70 -1.04
C TYR A 7 -13.13 8.73 -1.93
N ARG A 8 -12.45 8.16 -2.92
CA ARG A 8 -12.97 7.16 -3.85
C ARG A 8 -12.05 5.95 -3.86
N PHE A 9 -12.64 4.78 -3.70
CA PHE A 9 -11.95 3.52 -3.94
C PHE A 9 -11.48 3.46 -5.40
N GLN A 10 -10.26 3.00 -5.60
CA GLN A 10 -9.59 2.97 -6.90
C GLN A 10 -9.56 1.53 -7.41
N GLU A 11 -9.83 1.31 -8.69
CA GLU A 11 -9.64 0.00 -9.32
C GLU A 11 -8.23 -0.03 -9.90
N VAL A 12 -7.41 -0.95 -9.39
CA VAL A 12 -5.99 -1.04 -9.74
C VAL A 12 -5.58 -2.48 -10.00
N ARG A 13 -4.55 -2.62 -10.82
CA ARG A 13 -3.79 -3.85 -11.03
C ARG A 13 -2.45 -3.71 -10.32
N ILE A 14 -2.07 -4.73 -9.56
CA ILE A 14 -0.82 -4.76 -8.82
C ILE A 14 -0.04 -5.99 -9.27
N THR A 15 1.15 -5.78 -9.79
CA THR A 15 2.06 -6.85 -10.21
C THR A 15 3.29 -6.81 -9.30
N ILE A 16 3.66 -7.96 -8.75
CA ILE A 16 4.82 -8.10 -7.87
C ILE A 16 5.80 -9.07 -8.53
N ASP A 17 7.06 -8.66 -8.67
CA ASP A 17 8.15 -9.44 -9.24
C ASP A 17 7.79 -10.11 -10.58
N ASP A 18 7.07 -9.37 -11.44
CA ASP A 18 6.60 -9.80 -12.75
C ASP A 18 5.72 -11.09 -12.72
N GLY A 19 5.14 -11.40 -11.54
CA GLY A 19 4.22 -12.51 -11.33
C GLY A 19 2.77 -12.22 -11.77
N GLU A 20 1.85 -13.12 -11.38
CA GLU A 20 0.43 -12.97 -11.70
C GLU A 20 -0.18 -11.70 -11.05
N PRO A 21 -0.83 -10.83 -11.83
CA PRO A 21 -1.35 -9.57 -11.32
C PRO A 21 -2.55 -9.78 -10.40
N VAL A 22 -2.63 -8.98 -9.34
CA VAL A 22 -3.80 -8.87 -8.47
C VAL A 22 -4.60 -7.64 -8.87
N GLU A 23 -5.80 -7.87 -9.38
CA GLU A 23 -6.76 -6.81 -9.66
C GLU A 23 -7.75 -6.64 -8.53
N ALA A 24 -7.98 -5.39 -8.10
CA ALA A 24 -9.18 -5.07 -7.36
C ALA A 24 -9.49 -3.59 -7.18
N ARG A 25 -10.69 -3.38 -6.65
CA ARG A 25 -11.11 -2.14 -6.03
C ARG A 25 -10.51 -2.00 -4.63
N MET A 26 -9.46 -1.19 -4.52
CA MET A 26 -8.67 -1.02 -3.31
C MET A 26 -9.04 0.24 -2.55
N ALA A 27 -8.93 0.15 -1.22
CA ALA A 27 -9.01 1.29 -0.32
C ALA A 27 -7.62 1.90 -0.07
N LEU A 28 -6.61 1.05 0.05
CA LEU A 28 -5.23 1.45 0.26
C LEU A 28 -4.33 0.37 -0.33
N VAL A 29 -3.28 0.80 -1.01
CA VAL A 29 -2.13 -0.03 -1.35
C VAL A 29 -0.92 0.65 -0.73
N ALA A 30 -0.29 -0.01 0.22
CA ALA A 30 0.92 0.48 0.86
C ALA A 30 2.09 -0.41 0.45
N VAL A 31 3.08 0.18 -0.22
CA VAL A 31 4.35 -0.48 -0.53
C VAL A 31 5.33 -0.07 0.56
N ALA A 32 5.51 -0.92 1.57
CA ALA A 32 6.23 -0.56 2.79
C ALA A 32 7.63 -1.18 2.82
N ASN A 33 8.66 -0.34 2.97
CA ASN A 33 10.02 -0.78 3.29
C ASN A 33 10.17 -1.06 4.80
N GLY A 34 9.56 -0.21 5.64
CA GLY A 34 9.60 -0.31 7.09
C GLY A 34 8.24 -0.61 7.71
N LYS A 35 8.24 -0.90 9.01
CA LYS A 35 7.03 -1.35 9.72
C LYS A 35 5.97 -0.27 9.92
N PHE A 36 6.39 0.99 9.95
CA PHE A 36 5.55 2.11 10.37
C PHE A 36 5.59 3.26 9.35
N PHE A 37 4.44 3.89 9.12
CA PHE A 37 4.36 5.24 8.52
C PHE A 37 3.17 6.02 9.08
N GLY A 38 2.99 7.28 8.66
CA GLY A 38 1.74 8.02 8.86
C GLY A 38 1.36 8.26 10.33
N GLY A 39 2.32 8.71 11.15
CA GLY A 39 2.07 9.04 12.55
C GLY A 39 1.98 7.84 13.50
N GLY A 40 2.72 6.77 13.21
CA GLY A 40 2.81 5.58 14.07
C GLY A 40 1.88 4.43 13.66
N MET A 41 1.31 4.46 12.45
CA MET A 41 0.55 3.34 11.92
C MET A 41 1.50 2.19 11.60
N MET A 42 1.36 1.06 12.30
CA MET A 42 2.14 -0.16 12.07
C MET A 42 1.61 -0.93 10.85
N ILE A 43 1.72 -0.35 9.67
CA ILE A 43 1.12 -0.88 8.43
C ILE A 43 1.61 -2.29 8.08
N ALA A 44 2.90 -2.56 8.28
CA ALA A 44 3.59 -3.77 7.83
C ALA A 44 4.40 -4.36 9.00
N PRO A 45 3.75 -5.05 9.95
CA PRO A 45 4.39 -5.49 11.20
C PRO A 45 5.63 -6.38 11.02
N ASP A 46 5.69 -7.07 9.88
CA ASP A 46 6.72 -8.04 9.54
C ASP A 46 7.79 -7.48 8.59
N ALA A 47 7.68 -6.22 8.17
CA ALA A 47 8.67 -5.58 7.31
C ALA A 47 10.06 -5.56 7.96
N ASP A 48 11.08 -5.95 7.20
CA ASP A 48 12.48 -6.01 7.61
C ASP A 48 13.32 -5.18 6.63
N LEU A 49 13.94 -4.11 7.14
CA LEU A 49 14.77 -3.22 6.32
C LEU A 49 16.03 -3.91 5.76
N SER A 50 16.37 -5.11 6.25
CA SER A 50 17.57 -5.84 5.88
C SER A 50 17.34 -6.97 4.87
N ASP A 51 16.10 -7.37 4.61
CA ASP A 51 15.82 -8.56 3.79
C ASP A 51 15.67 -8.27 2.30
N GLY A 52 15.72 -6.99 1.91
CA GLY A 52 15.65 -6.54 0.54
C GLY A 52 14.31 -6.83 -0.12
N GLN A 53 13.21 -6.78 0.63
CA GLN A 53 11.83 -6.89 0.12
C GLN A 53 10.95 -5.74 0.62
N PHE A 54 9.97 -5.36 -0.19
CA PHE A 54 8.83 -4.60 0.28
C PHE A 54 7.76 -5.54 0.86
N ASP A 55 7.06 -5.05 1.87
CA ASP A 55 5.79 -5.61 2.32
C ASP A 55 4.65 -4.78 1.71
N VAL A 56 3.91 -5.39 0.78
CA VAL A 56 2.82 -4.77 0.04
C VAL A 56 1.51 -5.08 0.73
N VAL A 57 0.97 -4.08 1.42
CA VAL A 57 -0.28 -4.19 2.20
C VAL A 57 -1.43 -3.63 1.39
N ILE A 58 -2.35 -4.52 1.04
CA ILE A 58 -3.53 -4.23 0.23
C ILE A 58 -4.75 -4.29 1.14
N LEU A 59 -5.38 -3.14 1.37
CA LEU A 59 -6.66 -3.06 2.07
C LEU A 59 -7.79 -2.93 1.05
N ARG A 60 -8.65 -3.94 1.01
CA ARG A 60 -9.96 -3.90 0.38
C ARG A 60 -10.95 -3.38 1.40
N ALA A 61 -11.94 -2.60 0.99
CA ALA A 61 -13.02 -2.21 1.91
C ALA A 61 -14.37 -2.30 1.22
N ALA A 62 -15.36 -2.85 1.94
CA ALA A 62 -16.74 -2.92 1.47
C ALA A 62 -17.38 -1.53 1.28
N GLY A 63 -16.81 -0.50 1.93
CA GLY A 63 -17.25 0.88 1.83
C GLY A 63 -16.53 1.77 2.85
N LYS A 64 -16.94 3.03 2.92
CA LYS A 64 -16.28 4.07 3.73
C LYS A 64 -16.29 3.77 5.24
N LEU A 65 -17.41 3.26 5.77
CA LEU A 65 -17.50 2.88 7.19
C LEU A 65 -16.62 1.65 7.49
N GLY A 66 -16.58 0.68 6.58
CA GLY A 66 -15.69 -0.48 6.69
C GLY A 66 -14.23 -0.04 6.72
N LEU A 67 -13.84 0.88 5.83
CA LEU A 67 -12.50 1.46 5.83
C LEU A 67 -12.14 2.12 7.17
N ILE A 68 -13.02 2.94 7.76
CA ILE A 68 -12.76 3.56 9.08
C ILE A 68 -12.56 2.51 10.17
N ARG A 69 -13.33 1.42 10.14
CA ARG A 69 -13.21 0.35 11.12
C ARG A 69 -11.88 -0.39 10.94
N ASP A 70 -11.58 -0.77 9.70
CA ASP A 70 -10.47 -1.67 9.38
C ASP A 70 -9.12 -0.93 9.46
N ILE A 71 -9.07 0.38 9.14
CA ILE A 71 -7.85 1.19 9.25
C ILE A 71 -7.34 1.32 10.70
N ARG A 72 -8.23 1.23 11.70
CA ARG A 72 -7.84 1.24 13.12
C ARG A 72 -7.03 0.01 13.51
N LEU A 73 -7.23 -1.11 12.82
CA LEU A 73 -6.47 -2.34 13.07
C LEU A 73 -5.01 -2.18 12.63
N LEU A 74 -4.75 -1.36 11.61
CA LEU A 74 -3.41 -1.08 11.08
C LEU A 74 -2.53 -0.37 12.12
N TYR A 75 -3.10 0.48 12.98
CA TYR A 75 -2.34 1.12 14.06
C TYR A 75 -1.83 0.13 15.10
N GLY A 76 -2.56 -0.97 15.32
CA GLY A 76 -2.17 -2.00 16.28
C GLY A 76 -1.33 -3.13 15.70
N GLY A 77 -1.09 -3.17 14.38
CA GLY A 77 -0.41 -4.28 13.71
C GLY A 77 -1.13 -5.64 13.82
N ARG A 78 -2.44 -5.63 14.17
CA ARG A 78 -3.23 -6.85 14.44
C ARG A 78 -4.08 -7.29 13.25
N HIS A 79 -3.68 -6.89 12.05
CA HIS A 79 -4.48 -7.05 10.84
C HIS A 79 -4.03 -8.20 9.93
N ARG A 80 -2.99 -8.96 10.31
CA ARG A 80 -2.44 -10.06 9.49
C ARG A 80 -3.49 -11.03 8.97
N ASN A 81 -4.47 -11.37 9.80
CA ASN A 81 -5.51 -12.35 9.48
C ASN A 81 -6.85 -11.69 9.13
N HIS A 82 -6.87 -10.38 8.91
CA HIS A 82 -8.12 -9.69 8.60
C HIS A 82 -8.50 -9.96 7.14
N PRO A 83 -9.72 -10.45 6.84
CA PRO A 83 -10.09 -10.90 5.50
C PRO A 83 -10.09 -9.79 4.45
N ALA A 84 -10.18 -8.54 4.89
CA ALA A 84 -10.11 -7.37 4.01
C ALA A 84 -8.67 -6.94 3.68
N ILE A 85 -7.66 -7.54 4.31
CA ILE A 85 -6.26 -7.16 4.16
C ILE A 85 -5.46 -8.32 3.61
N THR A 86 -4.69 -8.05 2.57
CA THR A 86 -3.74 -8.98 1.98
C THR A 86 -2.35 -8.38 2.12
N ILE A 87 -1.39 -9.17 2.57
CA ILE A 87 0.02 -8.77 2.64
C ILE A 87 0.78 -9.67 1.68
N LEU A 88 1.46 -9.05 0.72
CA LEU A 88 2.32 -9.72 -0.25
C LEU A 88 3.74 -9.19 -0.07
N ARG A 89 4.74 -9.90 -0.58
CA ARG A 89 6.15 -9.49 -0.48
C ARG A 89 6.81 -9.59 -1.85
N GLY A 90 7.74 -8.68 -2.13
CA GLY A 90 8.52 -8.72 -3.36
C GLY A 90 9.45 -7.52 -3.52
N ARG A 91 10.23 -7.51 -4.60
CA ARG A 91 11.30 -6.53 -4.84
C ARG A 91 10.88 -5.42 -5.78
N LYS A 92 10.06 -5.75 -6.76
CA LYS A 92 9.52 -4.83 -7.76
C LYS A 92 8.01 -4.87 -7.71
N VAL A 93 7.39 -3.71 -7.56
CA VAL A 93 5.95 -3.55 -7.47
C VAL A 93 5.51 -2.56 -8.54
N LEU A 94 4.67 -3.00 -9.45
CA LEU A 94 4.01 -2.17 -10.44
C LEU A 94 2.55 -2.01 -10.05
N VAL A 95 2.09 -0.77 -9.91
CA VAL A 95 0.69 -0.44 -9.66
C VAL A 95 0.15 0.35 -10.83
N GLU A 96 -0.91 -0.15 -11.45
CA GLU A 96 -1.53 0.43 -12.64
C GLU A 96 -3.02 0.71 -12.40
N PRO A 97 -3.57 1.81 -12.94
CA PRO A 97 -5.00 2.04 -12.92
C PRO A 97 -5.70 1.03 -13.85
N LEU A 98 -6.81 0.44 -13.40
CA LEU A 98 -7.67 -0.36 -14.27
C LEU A 98 -8.71 0.53 -14.95
N GLY A 99 -8.87 0.37 -16.27
CA GLY A 99 -9.87 1.11 -17.04
C GLY A 99 -9.52 2.59 -17.21
N ASP A 100 -10.43 3.47 -16.76
CA ASP A 100 -10.31 4.92 -16.96
C ASP A 100 -9.26 5.55 -16.02
N VAL A 101 -8.12 5.93 -16.59
CA VAL A 101 -6.97 6.53 -15.88
C VAL A 101 -7.34 7.83 -15.14
N GLU A 102 -8.27 8.63 -15.66
CA GLU A 102 -8.68 9.86 -14.98
C GLU A 102 -9.42 9.55 -13.68
N LYS A 103 -10.20 8.46 -13.68
CA LYS A 103 -10.97 8.01 -12.51
C LYS A 103 -10.17 7.18 -11.52
N ASN A 104 -9.27 6.33 -12.02
CA ASN A 104 -8.55 5.32 -11.25
C ASN A 104 -7.05 5.62 -11.07
N GLY A 105 -6.56 6.75 -11.57
CA GLY A 105 -5.19 7.23 -11.38
C GLY A 105 -4.96 7.75 -9.96
N ALA A 106 -4.86 6.85 -8.99
CA ALA A 106 -4.54 7.19 -7.60
C ALA A 106 -3.29 8.09 -7.49
N LEU A 107 -3.34 9.09 -6.61
CA LEU A 107 -2.14 9.84 -6.21
C LEU A 107 -1.19 8.90 -5.48
N VAL A 108 0.10 9.05 -5.76
CA VAL A 108 1.17 8.36 -5.04
C VAL A 108 1.63 9.29 -3.92
N ASP A 109 1.62 8.79 -2.68
CA ASP A 109 2.20 9.45 -1.53
C ASP A 109 3.50 8.72 -1.15
N ILE A 110 4.59 9.46 -1.02
CA ILE A 110 5.92 8.95 -0.66
C ILE A 110 6.44 9.81 0.48
N ASP A 111 6.51 9.24 1.68
CA ASP A 111 7.05 9.88 2.88
C ASP A 111 6.56 11.32 3.14
N GLY A 112 5.30 11.60 2.78
CA GLY A 112 4.64 12.90 2.96
C GLY A 112 4.70 13.84 1.75
N GLU A 113 5.26 13.40 0.63
CA GLU A 113 5.24 14.11 -0.65
C GLU A 113 4.33 13.39 -1.66
N SER A 114 3.80 14.15 -2.64
CA SER A 114 2.94 13.60 -3.70
C SER A 114 3.52 13.87 -5.09
N PRO A 115 4.52 13.08 -5.55
CA PRO A 115 5.24 13.36 -6.79
C PRO A 115 4.43 13.10 -8.06
N GLY A 116 3.32 12.38 -7.98
CA GLY A 116 2.53 12.04 -9.16
C GLY A 116 1.37 11.09 -8.89
N ARG A 117 0.97 10.37 -9.94
CA ARG A 117 -0.12 9.40 -9.95
C ARG A 117 0.36 8.08 -10.53
N ILE A 118 -0.36 7.00 -10.25
CA ILE A 118 -0.17 5.72 -10.97
C ILE A 118 -0.52 5.88 -12.46
N PRO A 119 0.12 5.13 -13.39
CA PRO A 119 0.99 3.98 -13.14
C PRO A 119 2.32 4.34 -12.49
N ALA A 120 2.74 3.54 -11.51
CA ALA A 120 3.99 3.73 -10.78
C ALA A 120 4.68 2.40 -10.50
N THR A 121 6.00 2.41 -10.63
CA THR A 121 6.87 1.27 -10.33
C THR A 121 7.74 1.59 -9.12
N PHE A 122 7.79 0.67 -8.17
CA PHE A 122 8.61 0.75 -6.97
C PHE A 122 9.59 -0.42 -6.99
N GLU A 123 10.89 -0.13 -6.84
CA GLU A 123 11.95 -1.12 -6.87
C GLU A 123 12.85 -0.99 -5.64
N ILE A 124 13.10 -2.11 -4.97
CA ILE A 124 13.98 -2.18 -3.81
C ILE A 124 15.44 -2.10 -4.27
N LEU A 125 16.23 -1.27 -3.58
CA LEU A 125 17.68 -1.24 -3.73
C LEU A 125 18.30 -1.88 -2.48
N PRO A 126 18.60 -3.20 -2.50
CA PRO A 126 19.04 -3.89 -1.29
C PRO A 126 20.40 -3.38 -0.84
N GLY A 127 20.52 -3.06 0.46
CA GLY A 127 21.78 -2.59 1.05
C GLY A 127 22.24 -1.20 0.57
N ALA A 128 21.35 -0.39 -0.01
CA ALA A 128 21.70 0.93 -0.53
C ALA A 128 22.15 1.93 0.56
N LEU A 129 21.72 1.72 1.81
CA LEU A 129 22.03 2.59 2.94
C LEU A 129 22.56 1.76 4.12
N THR A 130 23.57 2.30 4.81
CA THR A 130 24.05 1.76 6.08
C THR A 130 23.38 2.52 7.23
N LEU A 131 22.53 1.83 7.99
CA LEU A 131 21.89 2.39 9.17
C LEU A 131 22.83 2.25 10.38
N ARG A 132 22.92 3.30 11.20
CA ARG A 132 23.54 3.18 12.52
C ARG A 132 22.52 2.57 13.48
N CYS A 133 22.99 1.60 14.27
CA CYS A 133 22.26 1.05 15.40
C CYS A 133 22.14 2.08 16.53
#